data_AF-A0A0Q9LZF9-F1
#
_entry.id   AF-A0A0Q9LZF9-F1
#
_cell.length_a   1.000
_cell.length_b   1.000
_cell.length_c   1.000
_cell.angle_alpha   90.00
_cell.angle_beta   90.00
_cell.angle_gamma   90.00
#
_symmetry.space_group_name_H-M   'P 1'
#
loop_
_entity.id
_entity.type
_entity.pdbx_description
1 polymer ?
#
loop_
_entity_poly.entity_id
_entity_poly.type
_entity_poly.pdbx_seq_one_letter_code
_entity_poly.pdbx_strand_id
1 'polypeptide(L)'
;MKKIITFLSLFACSFLFVSFLMNNKNVSAAEKQINESFAAISEQINKEISLQSNLSFSSNPYDYIKQNADFDNIIKLGNDALPYLDKKLANSKQNGLQEYITAIAIERIAKLDLKENENTAWENGKGFSAKWNLHLKSIPSSVDAILTDKQLNSDDKVKKIIKLGTPAIPFIADKIERGDESLFPALIALTKDDGNKPVADETISNKKEWVTAHKSQYNNLKEYVLQK
;
A
#
# COMPACT_ATOMS: atom_id res chain seq x y z
N MET A 1 -23.58 -22.05 36.46
CA MET A 1 -23.29 -21.63 35.07
C MET A 1 -23.08 -20.12 34.87
N LYS A 2 -22.92 -19.28 35.91
CA LYS A 2 -22.56 -17.85 35.75
C LYS A 2 -21.05 -17.52 35.85
N LYS A 3 -20.24 -18.44 36.39
CA LYS A 3 -18.78 -18.24 36.57
C LYS A 3 -17.93 -18.54 35.32
N ILE A 4 -18.48 -19.27 34.35
CA ILE A 4 -17.78 -19.63 33.10
C ILE A 4 -17.81 -18.47 32.09
N ILE A 5 -18.89 -17.67 32.09
CA ILE A 5 -19.05 -16.52 31.18
C ILE A 5 -18.08 -15.39 31.53
N THR A 6 -17.75 -15.18 32.80
CA THR A 6 -16.80 -14.15 33.25
C THR A 6 -15.33 -14.47 32.91
N PHE A 7 -14.98 -15.75 32.75
CA PHE A 7 -13.62 -16.16 32.35
C PHE A 7 -13.39 -16.06 30.83
N LEU A 8 -14.42 -16.28 30.01
CA LEU A 8 -14.32 -16.08 28.56
C LEU A 8 -14.18 -14.59 28.17
N SER A 9 -14.85 -13.68 28.89
CA SER A 9 -14.72 -12.24 28.64
C SER A 9 -13.34 -11.69 29.01
N LEU A 10 -12.66 -12.25 30.01
CA LEU A 10 -11.31 -11.81 30.39
C LEU A 10 -10.23 -12.24 29.38
N PHE A 11 -10.42 -13.38 28.70
CA PHE A 11 -9.46 -13.90 27.73
C PHE A 11 -9.58 -13.22 26.36
N ALA A 12 -10.78 -12.81 25.95
CA ALA A 12 -10.98 -12.04 24.71
C ALA A 12 -10.38 -10.62 24.82
N CYS A 13 -10.51 -9.96 25.98
CA CYS A 13 -9.92 -8.65 26.21
C CYS A 13 -8.38 -8.68 26.28
N SER A 14 -7.77 -9.73 26.86
CA SER A 14 -6.32 -9.86 26.89
C SER A 14 -5.72 -10.16 25.50
N PHE A 15 -6.42 -10.93 24.66
CA PHE A 15 -5.98 -11.19 23.28
C PHE A 15 -6.01 -9.91 22.42
N LEU A 16 -7.07 -9.10 22.52
CA LEU A 16 -7.15 -7.82 21.82
C LEU A 16 -6.07 -6.83 22.29
N PHE A 17 -5.72 -6.85 23.59
CA PHE A 17 -4.68 -5.97 24.14
C PHE A 17 -3.27 -6.38 23.70
N VAL A 18 -2.98 -7.68 23.60
CA VAL A 18 -1.70 -8.19 23.10
C VAL A 18 -1.54 -7.93 21.60
N SER A 19 -2.60 -8.13 20.80
CA SER A 19 -2.59 -7.77 19.37
C SER A 19 -2.34 -6.29 19.15
N PHE A 20 -2.93 -5.41 19.97
CA PHE A 20 -2.69 -3.96 19.90
C PHE A 20 -1.24 -3.57 20.24
N LEU A 21 -0.64 -4.20 21.27
CA LEU A 21 0.75 -3.94 21.67
C LEU A 21 1.78 -4.49 20.68
N MET A 22 1.51 -5.62 20.02
CA MET A 22 2.39 -6.17 18.98
C MET A 22 2.34 -5.35 17.69
N ASN A 23 1.17 -4.82 17.30
CA ASN A 23 1.03 -3.97 16.11
C ASN A 23 1.88 -2.68 16.24
N ASN A 24 1.87 -2.04 17.42
CA ASN A 24 2.62 -0.79 17.64
C ASN A 24 4.14 -0.94 17.58
N LYS A 25 4.69 -2.07 18.06
CA LYS A 25 6.15 -2.33 17.99
C LYS A 25 6.63 -2.51 16.55
N ASN A 26 5.85 -3.20 15.72
CA ASN A 26 6.19 -3.42 14.32
C ASN A 26 6.10 -2.14 13.49
N VAL A 27 5.10 -1.28 13.75
CA VAL A 27 5.00 0.05 13.12
C VAL A 27 6.26 0.88 13.40
N SER A 28 6.68 0.98 14.66
CA SER A 28 7.89 1.75 15.02
C SER A 28 9.17 1.23 14.35
N ALA A 29 9.29 -0.08 14.14
CA ALA A 29 10.44 -0.67 13.44
C ALA A 29 10.43 -0.35 11.93
N ALA A 30 9.26 -0.46 11.28
CA ALA A 30 9.12 -0.12 9.85
C ALA A 30 9.37 1.38 9.60
N GLU A 31 8.82 2.26 10.45
CA GLU A 31 9.07 3.70 10.36
C GLU A 31 10.55 4.04 10.51
N LYS A 32 11.24 3.39 11.45
CA LYS A 32 12.68 3.54 11.65
C LYS A 32 13.46 3.10 10.41
N GLN A 33 13.17 1.92 9.88
CA GLN A 33 13.82 1.40 8.67
C GLN A 33 13.61 2.34 7.47
N ILE A 34 12.40 2.86 7.27
CA ILE A 34 12.10 3.83 6.21
C ILE A 34 12.96 5.08 6.36
N ASN A 35 13.07 5.62 7.58
CA ASN A 35 13.88 6.82 7.81
C ASN A 35 15.37 6.58 7.59
N GLU A 36 15.90 5.42 8.02
CA GLU A 36 17.29 5.03 7.78
C GLU A 36 17.58 4.90 6.28
N SER A 37 16.70 4.24 5.53
CA SER A 37 16.84 4.14 4.06
C SER A 37 16.76 5.50 3.38
N PHE A 38 15.86 6.41 3.78
CA PHE A 38 15.85 7.77 3.23
C PHE A 38 17.10 8.58 3.59
N ALA A 39 17.65 8.39 4.78
CA ALA A 39 18.90 9.04 5.17
C ALA A 39 20.07 8.56 4.30
N ALA A 40 20.17 7.24 4.06
CA ALA A 40 21.18 6.65 3.19
C ALA A 40 21.04 7.13 1.73
N ILE A 41 19.81 7.19 1.18
CA ILE A 41 19.54 7.77 -0.15
C ILE A 41 20.03 9.22 -0.20
N SER A 42 19.72 10.02 0.83
CA SER A 42 20.12 11.43 0.88
C SER A 42 21.64 11.60 0.97
N GLU A 43 22.32 10.74 1.74
CA GLU A 43 23.78 10.70 1.82
C GLU A 43 24.41 10.35 0.47
N GLN A 44 23.86 9.36 -0.23
CA GLN A 44 24.32 8.99 -1.57
C GLN A 44 24.15 10.16 -2.55
N ILE A 45 22.98 10.82 -2.58
CA ILE A 45 22.75 11.98 -3.44
C ILE A 45 23.75 13.10 -3.14
N ASN A 46 23.98 13.41 -1.86
CA ASN A 46 24.94 14.43 -1.46
C ASN A 46 26.37 14.07 -1.88
N LYS A 47 26.73 12.78 -1.81
CA LYS A 47 28.02 12.29 -2.31
C LYS A 47 28.15 12.50 -3.81
N GLU A 48 27.14 12.13 -4.60
CA GLU A 48 27.13 12.34 -6.06
C GLU A 48 27.30 13.83 -6.42
N ILE A 49 26.62 14.72 -5.68
CA ILE A 49 26.76 16.18 -5.82
C ILE A 49 28.18 16.64 -5.48
N SER A 50 28.76 16.15 -4.39
CA SER A 50 30.13 16.51 -3.99
C SER A 50 31.18 16.08 -5.01
N LEU A 51 30.93 14.96 -5.70
CA LEU A 51 31.79 14.41 -6.73
C LEU A 51 31.53 15.01 -8.13
N GLN A 52 30.51 15.87 -8.28
CA GLN A 52 30.06 16.39 -9.57
C GLN A 52 29.87 15.30 -10.62
N SER A 53 29.31 14.16 -10.22
CA SER A 53 29.07 13.05 -11.14
C SER A 53 27.99 13.40 -12.16
N ASN A 54 27.88 12.62 -13.24
CA ASN A 54 26.79 12.78 -14.21
C ASN A 54 25.40 12.71 -13.55
N LEU A 55 25.24 11.89 -12.50
CA LEU A 55 23.97 11.76 -11.77
C LEU A 55 23.62 13.04 -11.02
N SER A 56 24.61 13.79 -10.51
CA SER A 56 24.37 15.07 -9.84
C SER A 56 23.73 16.14 -10.72
N PHE A 57 23.88 16.03 -12.04
CA PHE A 57 23.29 16.93 -13.03
C PHE A 57 21.93 16.47 -13.56
N SER A 58 21.42 15.32 -13.11
CA SER A 58 20.12 14.83 -13.57
C SER A 58 18.98 15.69 -13.02
N SER A 59 18.08 16.11 -13.91
CA SER A 59 16.82 16.75 -13.53
C SER A 59 15.69 15.74 -13.31
N ASN A 60 15.97 14.44 -13.45
CA ASN A 60 14.99 13.37 -13.39
C ASN A 60 15.05 12.64 -12.03
N PRO A 61 14.05 12.80 -11.14
CA PRO A 61 14.03 12.14 -9.83
C PRO A 61 14.20 10.62 -9.87
N TYR A 62 13.78 9.97 -10.96
CA TYR A 62 13.87 8.52 -11.14
C TYR A 62 15.31 8.03 -11.29
N ASP A 63 16.23 8.88 -11.74
CA ASP A 63 17.64 8.48 -11.91
C ASP A 63 18.32 8.24 -10.55
N TYR A 64 17.94 8.99 -9.51
CA TYR A 64 18.53 8.90 -8.17
C TYR A 64 18.15 7.63 -7.39
N ILE A 65 17.08 6.95 -7.82
CA ILE A 65 16.58 5.73 -7.18
C ILE A 65 16.79 4.48 -8.05
N LYS A 66 17.38 4.64 -9.23
CA LYS A 66 17.65 3.53 -10.14
C LYS A 66 18.72 2.64 -9.54
N GLN A 67 18.42 1.34 -9.38
CA GLN A 67 19.33 0.35 -8.78
C GLN A 67 19.80 0.76 -7.36
N ASN A 68 18.92 1.42 -6.60
CA ASN A 68 19.21 1.89 -5.26
C ASN A 68 18.67 0.89 -4.22
N ALA A 69 19.58 0.18 -3.54
CA ALA A 69 19.21 -0.86 -2.57
C ALA A 69 18.41 -0.32 -1.38
N ASP A 70 18.68 0.92 -0.94
CA ASP A 70 17.93 1.56 0.14
C ASP A 70 16.51 1.93 -0.31
N PHE A 71 16.34 2.36 -1.55
CA PHE A 71 15.02 2.54 -2.13
C PHE A 71 14.27 1.20 -2.22
N ASP A 72 14.92 0.14 -2.70
CA ASP A 72 14.34 -1.20 -2.75
C ASP A 72 13.95 -1.71 -1.36
N ASN A 73 14.71 -1.37 -0.31
CA ASN A 73 14.38 -1.70 1.07
C ASN A 73 13.08 -1.04 1.53
N ILE A 74 12.79 0.18 1.08
CA ILE A 74 11.50 0.84 1.32
C ILE A 74 10.39 0.09 0.60
N ILE A 75 10.58 -0.27 -0.67
CA ILE A 75 9.56 -0.98 -1.48
C ILE A 75 9.20 -2.34 -0.88
N LYS A 76 10.19 -3.09 -0.38
CA LYS A 76 10.00 -4.42 0.24
C LYS A 76 9.11 -4.43 1.47
N LEU A 77 8.93 -3.29 2.13
CA LEU A 77 8.02 -3.17 3.27
C LEU A 77 6.54 -3.31 2.86
N GLY A 78 6.24 -3.17 1.56
CA GLY A 78 4.91 -3.37 1.02
C GLY A 78 3.88 -2.43 1.62
N ASN A 79 2.62 -2.88 1.62
CA ASN A 79 1.48 -2.04 1.99
C ASN A 79 1.54 -1.43 3.40
N ASP A 80 2.30 -2.02 4.31
CA ASP A 80 2.42 -1.57 5.69
C ASP A 80 3.21 -0.25 5.81
N ALA A 81 4.01 0.12 4.80
CA ALA A 81 4.74 1.38 4.74
C ALA A 81 3.89 2.56 4.26
N LEU A 82 2.78 2.32 3.55
CA LEU A 82 1.97 3.38 2.92
C LEU A 82 1.49 4.47 3.90
N PRO A 83 0.95 4.15 5.09
CA PRO A 83 0.45 5.17 6.01
C PRO A 83 1.56 6.12 6.48
N TYR A 84 2.74 5.57 6.75
CA TYR A 84 3.88 6.37 7.20
C TYR A 84 4.44 7.24 6.09
N LEU A 85 4.64 6.69 4.89
CA LEU A 85 5.14 7.43 3.73
C LEU A 85 4.22 8.59 3.36
N ASP A 86 2.91 8.35 3.33
CA ASP A 86 1.92 9.39 3.07
C ASP A 86 1.92 10.46 4.16
N LYS A 87 1.95 10.07 5.44
CA LYS A 87 2.09 11.03 6.55
C LYS A 87 3.38 11.86 6.46
N LYS A 88 4.51 11.22 6.12
CA LYS A 88 5.81 11.88 5.94
C LYS A 88 5.72 12.94 4.84
N LEU A 89 5.09 12.61 3.71
CA LEU A 89 4.89 13.52 2.59
C LEU A 89 3.94 14.67 2.93
N ALA A 90 2.80 14.36 3.58
CA ALA A 90 1.83 15.36 4.00
C ALA A 90 2.43 16.38 4.98
N ASN A 91 3.24 15.90 5.94
CA ASN A 91 3.86 16.74 6.97
C ASN A 91 5.13 17.48 6.53
N SER A 92 5.74 17.10 5.40
CA SER A 92 6.91 17.83 4.91
C SER A 92 6.56 19.29 4.59
N LYS A 93 7.44 20.23 4.95
CA LYS A 93 7.30 21.64 4.54
C LYS A 93 7.97 21.91 3.19
N GLN A 94 8.72 20.94 2.68
CA GLN A 94 9.43 21.02 1.41
C GLN A 94 8.60 20.39 0.29
N ASN A 95 9.07 20.57 -0.94
CA ASN A 95 8.48 19.97 -2.14
C ASN A 95 9.57 19.63 -3.18
N GLY A 96 10.71 19.14 -2.69
CA GLY A 96 11.91 18.88 -3.48
C GLY A 96 12.04 17.42 -3.89
N LEU A 97 13.28 17.03 -4.21
CA LEU A 97 13.62 15.67 -4.66
C LEU A 97 13.18 14.59 -3.66
N GLN A 98 13.34 14.83 -2.34
CA GLN A 98 12.96 13.85 -1.32
C GLN A 98 11.45 13.60 -1.28
N GLU A 99 10.62 14.63 -1.40
CA GLU A 99 9.17 14.48 -1.49
C GLU A 99 8.75 13.75 -2.76
N TYR A 100 9.43 14.04 -3.88
CA TYR A 100 9.19 13.34 -5.15
C TYR A 100 9.53 11.85 -5.04
N ILE A 101 10.70 11.51 -4.49
CA ILE A 101 11.11 10.12 -4.25
C ILE A 101 10.11 9.42 -3.31
N THR A 102 9.61 10.12 -2.29
CA THR A 102 8.56 9.58 -1.40
C THR A 102 7.28 9.25 -2.17
N ALA A 103 6.84 10.12 -3.08
CA ALA A 103 5.70 9.85 -3.95
C ALA A 103 5.93 8.64 -4.86
N ILE A 104 7.12 8.51 -5.48
CA ILE A 104 7.46 7.33 -6.30
C ILE A 104 7.43 6.04 -5.46
N ALA A 105 7.92 6.08 -4.22
CA ALA A 105 7.86 4.91 -3.33
C ALA A 105 6.42 4.48 -3.05
N ILE A 106 5.52 5.45 -2.80
CA ILE A 106 4.10 5.18 -2.58
C ILE A 106 3.48 4.54 -3.84
N GLU A 107 3.69 5.08 -5.04
CA GLU A 107 3.18 4.49 -6.29
C GLU A 107 3.69 3.06 -6.51
N ARG A 108 4.98 2.81 -6.25
CA ARG A 108 5.58 1.48 -6.42
C ARG A 108 5.05 0.45 -5.43
N ILE A 109 4.90 0.82 -4.17
CA ILE A 109 4.28 -0.05 -3.16
C ILE A 109 2.80 -0.28 -3.50
N ALA A 110 2.10 0.78 -3.91
CA ALA A 110 0.69 0.72 -4.27
C ALA A 110 0.41 0.00 -5.60
N LYS A 111 1.44 -0.32 -6.38
CA LYS A 111 1.37 -0.94 -7.71
C LYS A 111 0.41 -0.21 -8.65
N LEU A 112 0.50 1.10 -8.67
CA LEU A 112 -0.26 1.95 -9.59
C LEU A 112 0.60 3.09 -10.09
N ASP A 113 0.11 3.75 -11.13
CA ASP A 113 0.70 4.97 -11.66
C ASP A 113 -0.43 6.00 -11.80
N LEU A 114 -0.44 7.03 -10.95
CA LEU A 114 -1.45 8.07 -11.03
C LEU A 114 -1.26 8.96 -12.26
N LYS A 115 -0.09 8.93 -12.90
CA LYS A 115 0.19 9.71 -14.12
C LYS A 115 -0.39 9.07 -15.38
N GLU A 116 -0.86 7.82 -15.34
CA GLU A 116 -1.56 7.19 -16.48
C GLU A 116 -2.85 7.93 -16.87
N ASN A 117 -3.44 8.70 -15.96
CA ASN A 117 -4.64 9.50 -16.21
C ASN A 117 -4.32 10.97 -15.98
N GLU A 118 -4.54 11.81 -17.00
CA GLU A 118 -4.28 13.24 -16.95
C GLU A 118 -4.95 13.94 -15.76
N ASN A 119 -6.12 13.45 -15.33
CA ASN A 119 -6.85 14.02 -14.19
C ASN A 119 -6.19 13.72 -12.83
N THR A 120 -5.36 12.69 -12.76
CA THR A 120 -4.63 12.27 -11.55
C THR A 120 -3.12 12.49 -11.65
N ALA A 121 -2.63 12.97 -12.80
CA ALA A 121 -1.25 13.33 -13.01
C ALA A 121 -0.78 14.39 -12.01
N TRP A 122 0.49 14.28 -11.63
CA TRP A 122 1.11 15.10 -10.59
C TRP A 122 2.56 15.42 -10.98
N GLU A 123 2.98 16.65 -10.67
CA GLU A 123 4.29 17.19 -11.08
C GLU A 123 5.29 17.32 -9.92
N ASN A 124 4.82 17.18 -8.68
CA ASN A 124 5.64 17.27 -7.48
C ASN A 124 5.00 16.53 -6.30
N GLY A 125 5.74 16.31 -5.22
CA GLY A 125 5.28 15.51 -4.09
C GLY A 125 4.04 16.06 -3.39
N LYS A 126 3.87 17.39 -3.31
CA LYS A 126 2.63 17.98 -2.78
C LYS A 126 1.43 17.78 -3.70
N GLY A 127 1.62 17.94 -5.01
CA GLY A 127 0.62 17.61 -6.01
C GLY A 127 0.20 16.14 -5.92
N PHE A 128 1.17 15.23 -5.75
CA PHE A 128 0.90 13.81 -5.52
C PHE A 128 0.01 13.59 -4.31
N SER A 129 0.33 14.15 -3.14
CA SER A 129 -0.44 13.92 -1.90
C SER A 129 -1.93 14.27 -2.06
N ALA A 130 -2.24 15.35 -2.77
CA ALA A 130 -3.64 15.71 -3.07
C ALA A 130 -4.34 14.66 -3.94
N LYS A 131 -3.69 14.21 -5.03
CA LYS A 131 -4.24 13.19 -5.95
C LYS A 131 -4.36 11.83 -5.28
N TRP A 132 -3.37 11.46 -4.48
CA TRP A 132 -3.32 10.23 -3.70
C TRP A 132 -4.48 10.15 -2.69
N ASN A 133 -4.75 11.22 -1.94
CA ASN A 133 -5.88 11.24 -1.00
C ASN A 133 -7.23 11.09 -1.72
N LEU A 134 -7.42 11.76 -2.86
CA LEU A 134 -8.62 11.59 -3.69
C LEU A 134 -8.76 10.17 -4.22
N HIS A 135 -7.65 9.58 -4.68
CA HIS A 135 -7.61 8.19 -5.14
C HIS A 135 -8.08 7.24 -4.04
N LEU A 136 -7.42 7.28 -2.88
CA LEU A 136 -7.75 6.40 -1.74
C LEU A 136 -9.22 6.52 -1.32
N LYS A 137 -9.73 7.74 -1.21
CA LYS A 137 -11.14 8.00 -0.85
C LYS A 137 -12.13 7.40 -1.84
N SER A 138 -11.76 7.32 -3.12
CA SER A 138 -12.61 6.76 -4.18
C SER A 138 -12.68 5.23 -4.16
N ILE A 139 -11.63 4.56 -3.66
CA ILE A 139 -11.44 3.11 -3.83
C ILE A 139 -12.66 2.27 -3.44
N PRO A 140 -13.28 2.46 -2.25
CA PRO A 140 -14.42 1.62 -1.86
C PRO A 140 -15.56 1.70 -2.88
N SER A 141 -15.94 2.91 -3.28
CA SER A 141 -17.00 3.13 -4.27
C SER A 141 -16.60 2.70 -5.69
N SER A 142 -15.32 2.84 -6.06
CA SER A 142 -14.81 2.43 -7.36
C SER A 142 -14.84 0.91 -7.53
N VAL A 143 -14.49 0.14 -6.49
CA VAL A 143 -14.61 -1.33 -6.50
C VAL A 143 -16.07 -1.75 -6.73
N ASP A 144 -17.01 -1.13 -6.01
CA ASP A 144 -18.44 -1.41 -6.15
C ASP A 144 -18.97 -1.04 -7.54
N ALA A 145 -18.61 0.14 -8.04
CA ALA A 145 -19.03 0.61 -9.36
C ALA A 145 -18.51 -0.31 -10.48
N ILE A 146 -17.23 -0.70 -10.43
CA ILE A 146 -16.65 -1.61 -11.43
C ILE A 146 -17.33 -2.98 -11.41
N LEU A 147 -17.56 -3.54 -10.22
CA LEU A 147 -18.17 -4.86 -10.09
C LEU A 147 -19.61 -4.89 -10.62
N THR A 148 -20.38 -3.82 -10.38
CA THR A 148 -21.79 -3.71 -10.76
C THR A 148 -22.03 -3.19 -12.18
N ASP A 149 -20.99 -2.70 -12.86
CA ASP A 149 -21.07 -2.26 -14.25
C ASP A 149 -21.43 -3.44 -15.18
N LYS A 150 -22.58 -3.33 -15.83
CA LYS A 150 -23.12 -4.36 -16.75
C LYS A 150 -22.49 -4.28 -18.15
N GLN A 151 -21.81 -3.18 -18.47
CA GLN A 151 -21.14 -3.00 -19.76
C GLN A 151 -19.74 -3.63 -19.78
N LEU A 152 -19.18 -3.90 -18.61
CA LEU A 152 -17.87 -4.54 -18.49
C LEU A 152 -18.00 -6.06 -18.41
N ASN A 153 -17.20 -6.76 -19.21
CA ASN A 153 -16.96 -8.19 -19.03
C ASN A 153 -16.03 -8.44 -17.81
N SER A 154 -15.87 -9.70 -17.42
CA SER A 154 -15.06 -10.08 -16.26
C SER A 154 -13.60 -9.64 -16.36
N ASP A 155 -12.97 -9.78 -17.53
CA ASP A 155 -11.56 -9.43 -17.72
C ASP A 155 -11.32 -7.92 -17.61
N ASP A 156 -12.24 -7.11 -18.17
CA ASP A 156 -12.15 -5.67 -18.09
C ASP A 156 -12.42 -5.16 -16.67
N LYS A 157 -13.30 -5.84 -15.91
CA LYS A 157 -13.45 -5.58 -14.46
C LYS A 157 -12.15 -5.84 -13.72
N VAL A 158 -11.51 -6.99 -13.96
CA VAL A 158 -10.22 -7.34 -13.34
C VAL A 158 -9.16 -6.29 -13.67
N LYS A 159 -9.00 -5.90 -14.94
CA LYS A 159 -8.04 -4.87 -15.35
C LYS A 159 -8.28 -3.53 -14.66
N LYS A 160 -9.54 -3.07 -14.59
CA LYS A 160 -9.87 -1.81 -13.91
C LYS A 160 -9.64 -1.87 -12.40
N ILE A 161 -9.92 -3.00 -11.76
CA ILE A 161 -9.66 -3.21 -10.34
C ILE A 161 -8.15 -3.20 -10.06
N ILE A 162 -7.34 -3.86 -10.90
CA ILE A 162 -5.87 -3.85 -10.77
C ILE A 162 -5.32 -2.42 -10.83
N LYS A 163 -5.89 -1.56 -11.69
CA LYS A 163 -5.51 -0.13 -11.78
C LYS A 163 -5.80 0.68 -10.51
N LEU A 164 -6.67 0.20 -9.61
CA LEU A 164 -6.86 0.85 -8.31
C LEU A 164 -5.69 0.61 -7.34
N GLY A 165 -4.80 -0.32 -7.68
CA GLY A 165 -3.62 -0.68 -6.90
C GLY A 165 -3.94 -1.51 -5.66
N THR A 166 -2.89 -1.80 -4.90
CA THR A 166 -2.97 -2.62 -3.68
C THR A 166 -3.90 -2.07 -2.60
N PRO A 167 -4.18 -0.75 -2.44
CA PRO A 167 -5.13 -0.30 -1.42
C PRO A 167 -6.58 -0.79 -1.70
N ALA A 168 -6.87 -1.32 -2.89
CA ALA A 168 -8.15 -1.99 -3.17
C ALA A 168 -8.27 -3.42 -2.61
N ILE A 169 -7.15 -4.07 -2.25
CA ILE A 169 -7.11 -5.47 -1.75
C ILE A 169 -8.16 -5.77 -0.67
N PRO A 170 -8.28 -5.00 0.44
CA PRO A 170 -9.24 -5.34 1.49
C PRO A 170 -10.70 -5.28 1.01
N PHE A 171 -11.01 -4.41 0.05
CA PHE A 171 -12.37 -4.28 -0.51
C PHE A 171 -12.66 -5.41 -1.50
N ILE A 172 -11.66 -5.83 -2.28
CA ILE A 172 -11.75 -7.01 -3.16
C ILE A 172 -11.96 -8.27 -2.32
N ALA A 173 -11.21 -8.43 -1.22
CA ALA A 173 -11.34 -9.55 -0.30
C ALA A 173 -12.76 -9.64 0.29
N ASP A 174 -13.34 -8.53 0.74
CA ASP A 174 -14.73 -8.49 1.24
C ASP A 174 -15.76 -8.93 0.18
N LYS A 175 -15.48 -8.73 -1.11
CA LYS A 175 -16.37 -9.16 -2.21
C LYS A 175 -16.26 -10.65 -2.46
N ILE A 176 -15.04 -11.17 -2.54
CA ILE A 176 -14.80 -12.61 -2.73
C ILE A 176 -15.40 -13.42 -1.57
N GLU A 177 -15.25 -12.95 -0.32
CA GLU A 177 -15.87 -13.60 0.85
C GLU A 177 -17.41 -13.69 0.73
N ARG A 178 -18.03 -12.68 0.13
CA ARG A 178 -19.48 -12.63 -0.13
C ARG A 178 -19.92 -13.46 -1.35
N GLY A 179 -18.99 -13.99 -2.13
CA GLY A 179 -19.26 -14.89 -3.26
C GLY A 179 -18.83 -14.36 -4.63
N ASP A 180 -18.29 -13.13 -4.72
CA ASP A 180 -17.85 -12.54 -5.98
C ASP A 180 -16.43 -13.04 -6.38
N GLU A 181 -16.30 -14.34 -6.61
CA GLU A 181 -15.01 -14.99 -6.92
C GLU A 181 -14.38 -14.53 -8.24
N SER A 182 -15.13 -13.83 -9.10
CA SER A 182 -14.62 -13.25 -10.35
C SER A 182 -13.52 -12.21 -10.13
N LEU A 183 -13.40 -11.66 -8.92
CA LEU A 183 -12.34 -10.70 -8.57
C LEU A 183 -11.04 -11.36 -8.09
N PHE A 184 -11.01 -12.69 -7.91
CA PHE A 184 -9.84 -13.40 -7.42
C PHE A 184 -8.58 -13.19 -8.29
N PRO A 185 -8.65 -13.12 -9.64
CA PRO A 185 -7.48 -12.79 -10.46
C PRO A 185 -6.86 -11.43 -10.15
N ALA A 186 -7.68 -10.42 -9.79
CA ALA A 186 -7.16 -9.13 -9.37
C ALA A 186 -6.43 -9.23 -8.02
N LEU A 187 -6.93 -10.06 -7.11
CA LEU A 187 -6.26 -10.32 -5.83
C LEU A 187 -4.90 -11.00 -6.03
N ILE A 188 -4.79 -11.99 -6.93
CA ILE A 188 -3.52 -12.62 -7.31
C ILE A 188 -2.53 -11.55 -7.81
N ALA A 189 -2.94 -10.75 -8.79
CA ALA A 189 -2.07 -9.72 -9.38
C ALA A 189 -1.58 -8.69 -8.35
N LEU A 190 -2.48 -8.24 -7.46
CA LEU A 190 -2.15 -7.20 -6.48
C LEU A 190 -1.37 -7.73 -5.27
N THR A 191 -1.46 -9.02 -4.95
CA THR A 191 -0.71 -9.61 -3.82
C THR A 191 0.65 -10.18 -4.20
N LYS A 192 0.94 -10.33 -5.49
CA LYS A 192 2.25 -10.79 -5.97
C LYS A 192 3.38 -9.90 -5.45
N ASP A 193 4.33 -10.43 -4.70
CA ASP A 193 5.45 -9.68 -4.12
C ASP A 193 5.05 -8.60 -3.07
N ASP A 194 3.90 -8.75 -2.38
CA ASP A 194 3.51 -7.88 -1.25
C ASP A 194 4.29 -8.20 0.05
N GLY A 195 5.60 -8.00 -0.01
CA GLY A 195 6.51 -8.24 1.11
C GLY A 195 6.45 -9.70 1.60
N ASN A 196 6.23 -9.89 2.91
CA ASN A 196 6.20 -11.21 3.56
C ASN A 196 4.78 -11.80 3.69
N LYS A 197 3.78 -11.22 3.02
CA LYS A 197 2.37 -11.67 3.16
C LYS A 197 2.08 -12.87 2.24
N PRO A 198 1.21 -13.79 2.66
CA PRO A 198 0.67 -14.86 1.82
C PRO A 198 0.16 -14.33 0.48
N VAL A 199 0.70 -14.89 -0.60
CA VAL A 199 0.38 -14.53 -1.98
C VAL A 199 -0.79 -15.41 -2.44
N ALA A 200 -1.82 -14.80 -3.00
CA ALA A 200 -2.87 -15.56 -3.69
C ALA A 200 -2.29 -16.08 -5.02
N ASP A 201 -2.57 -17.34 -5.36
CA ASP A 201 -2.16 -17.94 -6.64
C ASP A 201 -3.32 -18.73 -7.29
N GLU A 202 -3.09 -19.15 -8.54
CA GLU A 202 -4.09 -19.85 -9.36
C GLU A 202 -4.43 -21.27 -8.87
N THR A 203 -3.62 -21.85 -7.98
CA THR A 203 -3.80 -23.22 -7.45
C THR A 203 -4.83 -23.29 -6.33
N ILE A 204 -5.25 -22.14 -5.78
CA ILE A 204 -6.23 -22.05 -4.70
C ILE A 204 -7.62 -22.45 -5.22
N SER A 205 -8.07 -23.63 -4.80
CA SER A 205 -9.36 -24.21 -5.20
C SER A 205 -10.56 -23.55 -4.49
N ASN A 206 -10.46 -23.31 -3.18
CA ASN A 206 -11.50 -22.63 -2.39
C ASN A 206 -11.11 -21.18 -2.11
N LYS A 207 -11.44 -20.30 -3.05
CA LYS A 207 -11.10 -18.87 -3.03
C LYS A 207 -11.72 -18.14 -1.84
N LYS A 208 -12.98 -18.42 -1.55
CA LYS A 208 -13.70 -17.83 -0.41
C LYS A 208 -13.05 -18.21 0.93
N GLU A 209 -12.73 -19.48 1.12
CA GLU A 209 -12.07 -19.95 2.34
C GLU A 209 -10.68 -19.33 2.49
N TRP A 210 -9.88 -19.31 1.42
CA TRP A 210 -8.57 -18.68 1.45
C TRP A 210 -8.66 -17.20 1.83
N VAL A 211 -9.58 -16.45 1.23
CA VAL A 211 -9.77 -15.03 1.57
C VAL A 211 -10.22 -14.85 3.02
N THR A 212 -11.13 -15.70 3.50
CA THR A 212 -11.62 -15.64 4.89
C THR A 212 -10.46 -15.82 5.88
N ALA A 213 -9.53 -16.74 5.58
CA ALA A 213 -8.36 -17.01 6.44
C ALA A 213 -7.32 -15.88 6.44
N HIS A 214 -7.17 -15.15 5.32
CA HIS A 214 -6.07 -14.19 5.14
C HIS A 214 -6.48 -12.72 5.17
N LYS A 215 -7.77 -12.37 4.98
CA LYS A 215 -8.20 -10.97 4.83
C LYS A 215 -7.80 -10.06 6.00
N SER A 216 -7.68 -10.61 7.21
CA SER A 216 -7.31 -9.87 8.42
C SER A 216 -5.93 -9.21 8.32
N GLN A 217 -5.02 -9.75 7.51
CA GLN A 217 -3.69 -9.16 7.26
C GLN A 217 -3.73 -7.82 6.51
N TYR A 218 -4.89 -7.46 5.95
CA TYR A 218 -5.13 -6.21 5.24
C TYR A 218 -5.98 -5.23 6.06
N ASN A 219 -6.27 -5.50 7.34
CA ASN A 219 -7.07 -4.60 8.19
C ASN A 219 -6.41 -3.22 8.35
N ASN A 220 -5.11 -3.16 8.61
CA ASN A 220 -4.38 -1.89 8.71
C ASN A 220 -4.48 -1.09 7.39
N LEU A 221 -4.37 -1.77 6.25
CA LEU A 221 -4.53 -1.15 4.92
C LEU A 221 -5.97 -0.64 4.71
N LYS A 222 -6.97 -1.42 5.13
CA LYS A 222 -8.39 -1.04 5.06
C LYS A 222 -8.67 0.21 5.89
N GLU A 223 -8.21 0.22 7.14
CA GLU A 223 -8.35 1.36 8.04
C GLU A 223 -7.66 2.61 7.47
N TYR A 224 -6.44 2.46 6.95
CA TYR A 224 -5.72 3.54 6.29
C TYR A 224 -6.50 4.15 5.12
N VAL A 225 -7.13 3.32 4.27
CA VAL A 225 -7.96 3.80 3.15
C VAL A 225 -9.22 4.51 3.67
N LEU A 226 -9.89 3.95 4.68
CA LEU A 226 -11.15 4.48 5.22
C LEU A 226 -11.00 5.76 6.05
N GLN A 227 -9.78 6.10 6.47
CA GLN A 227 -9.48 7.34 7.20
C GLN A 227 -9.30 8.57 6.29
N LYS A 228 -9.46 8.43 4.97
CA LYS A 228 -9.24 9.49 3.97
C LYS A 228 -10.47 10.33 3.64
#